data_AF-A0A819D5N4-F1
#
_entry.id   AF-A0A819D5N4-F1
#
_cell.length_a   1.000
_cell.length_b   1.000
_cell.length_c   1.000
_cell.angle_alpha   90.00
_cell.angle_beta   90.00
_cell.angle_gamma   90.00
#
_symmetry.space_group_name_H-M   'P 1'
#
loop_
_entity.id
_entity.type
_entity.pdbx_description
1 polymer ?
#
loop_
_entity_poly.entity_id
_entity_poly.type
_entity_poly.pdbx_seq_one_letter_code
_entity_poly.pdbx_strand_id
1 'polypeptide(L)'
;MENLPEKTVSITPALDERDLILSMRKLDLIKELGDKQNQLQRIQTHLNQNSDLVTRENQVLREFHKELDMLIQERMSHIEELRLIHADINIMETTIKQAEEERTKAIQESKRLFKDYQPMKEQINKLRDLLNLEKLQDNEDDEAALMTMQLISQQSNDHDITASNRSSHLSSTTSDSIHEQQQQHHPLVIPFIHQSQQMNTGPISTGTSSSSNNQSQSSGINVSKVLGAMVSTVDRSAFRQQPPPMKTCQSCQQQIHRNAPICPICKAKSRSRNPKKPKRRHTDIHP
;
A
#
# COMPACT_ATOMS: atom_id res chain seq x y z
N MET A 1 35.48 50.64 114.21
CA MET A 1 36.81 50.37 113.61
C MET A 1 36.69 48.98 113.01
N GLU A 2 36.74 48.70 111.71
CA GLU A 2 37.00 49.37 110.42
C GLU A 2 36.10 48.59 109.42
N ASN A 3 35.16 49.19 108.67
CA ASN A 3 35.29 49.89 107.38
C ASN A 3 36.05 49.15 106.24
N LEU A 4 35.25 48.46 105.39
CA LEU A 4 35.32 48.25 103.92
C LEU A 4 36.54 47.52 103.27
N PRO A 5 36.42 46.95 102.03
CA PRO A 5 35.35 47.17 101.04
C PRO A 5 34.71 45.94 100.36
N GLU A 6 33.40 46.07 100.11
CA GLU A 6 32.70 45.43 98.99
C GLU A 6 33.31 45.88 97.66
N LYS A 7 33.79 44.93 96.86
CA LYS A 7 34.05 45.16 95.43
C LYS A 7 32.75 44.93 94.66
N THR A 8 31.99 46.00 94.47
CA THR A 8 30.99 46.09 93.40
C THR A 8 31.72 46.04 92.06
N VAL A 9 31.62 44.89 91.38
CA VAL A 9 32.06 44.72 89.99
C VAL A 9 30.98 45.32 89.10
N SER A 10 31.11 46.62 88.84
CA SER A 10 30.34 47.32 87.82
C SER A 10 30.99 47.07 86.45
N ILE A 11 30.64 45.95 85.80
CA ILE A 11 30.97 45.74 84.38
C ILE A 11 29.70 46.02 83.58
N THR A 12 29.56 47.27 83.16
CA THR A 12 28.78 47.61 81.97
C THR A 12 29.74 48.30 81.01
N PRO A 13 30.19 47.64 79.92
CA PRO A 13 30.93 48.33 78.90
C PRO A 13 29.93 49.14 78.06
N ALA A 14 30.06 50.47 78.06
CA ALA A 14 29.44 51.28 77.02
C ALA A 14 30.08 50.89 75.69
N LEU A 15 29.33 50.21 74.82
CA LEU A 15 29.73 49.90 73.46
C LEU A 15 30.00 51.22 72.71
N ASP A 16 31.17 51.35 72.10
CA ASP A 16 31.58 52.55 71.34
C ASP A 16 30.60 52.77 70.16
N GLU A 17 30.14 54.00 69.95
CA GLU A 17 29.12 54.36 68.94
C GLU A 17 29.57 53.93 67.52
N ARG A 18 30.89 53.91 67.28
CA ARG A 18 31.50 53.40 66.05
C ARG A 18 31.28 51.90 65.86
N ASP A 19 31.36 51.11 66.92
CA ASP A 19 31.13 49.67 66.86
C ASP A 19 29.66 49.36 66.57
N LEU A 20 28.74 50.19 67.07
CA LEU A 20 27.32 50.09 66.73
C LEU A 20 27.07 50.39 65.25
N ILE A 21 27.63 51.47 64.71
CA ILE A 21 27.51 51.84 63.28
C ILE A 21 28.11 50.75 62.38
N LEU A 22 29.28 50.21 62.75
CA LEU A 22 29.92 49.13 62.00
C LEU A 22 29.09 47.84 62.05
N SER A 23 28.50 47.53 63.21
CA SER A 23 27.60 46.39 63.37
C SER A 23 26.34 46.55 62.52
N MET A 24 25.76 47.75 62.47
CA MET A 24 24.57 48.05 61.66
C MET A 24 24.85 47.87 60.16
N ARG A 25 25.99 48.36 59.66
CA ARG A 25 26.43 48.14 58.26
C ARG A 25 26.66 46.67 57.94
N LYS A 26 27.23 45.90 58.87
CA LYS A 26 27.39 44.44 58.69
C LYS A 26 26.04 43.74 58.57
N LEU A 27 25.04 44.16 59.37
CA LEU A 27 23.68 43.62 59.28
C LEU A 27 23.02 43.94 57.94
N ASP A 28 23.20 45.15 57.40
CA ASP A 28 22.70 45.52 56.07
C ASP A 28 23.31 44.63 54.97
N LEU A 29 24.62 44.39 55.01
CA LEU A 29 25.30 43.49 54.07
C LEU A 29 24.83 42.03 54.20
N ILE A 30 24.57 41.56 55.42
CA ILE A 30 24.03 40.21 55.65
C ILE A 30 22.62 40.10 55.07
N LYS A 31 21.78 41.13 55.23
CA LYS A 31 20.44 41.17 54.65
C LYS A 31 20.51 41.14 53.11
N GLU A 32 21.33 42.00 52.52
CA GLU A 32 21.52 42.04 51.06
C GLU A 32 22.04 40.70 50.53
N LEU A 33 23.01 40.09 51.21
CA LEU A 33 23.51 38.75 50.87
C LEU A 33 22.39 37.71 50.89
N GLY A 34 21.53 37.72 51.92
CA GLY A 34 20.37 36.83 52.02
C GLY A 34 19.38 37.01 50.86
N ASP A 35 19.08 38.26 50.51
CA ASP A 35 18.20 38.58 49.38
C ASP A 35 18.78 38.10 48.05
N LYS A 36 20.08 38.32 47.81
CA LYS A 36 20.80 37.82 46.62
C LYS A 36 20.87 36.30 46.58
N GLN A 37 21.09 35.64 47.71
CA GLN A 37 21.11 34.19 47.80
C GLN A 37 19.73 33.58 47.48
N ASN A 38 18.64 34.18 47.97
CA ASN A 38 17.29 33.79 47.63
C ASN A 38 16.99 34.01 46.13
N GLN A 39 17.42 35.14 45.56
CA GLN A 39 17.28 35.41 44.14
C GLN A 39 18.01 34.36 43.28
N LEU A 40 19.26 34.02 43.66
CA LEU A 40 20.05 33.00 42.99
C LEU A 40 19.36 31.63 43.03
N GLN A 41 18.83 31.22 44.18
CA GLN A 41 18.10 29.94 44.31
C GLN A 41 16.86 29.88 43.41
N ARG A 42 16.11 30.98 43.29
CA ARG A 42 14.97 31.06 42.37
C ARG A 42 15.39 30.89 40.91
N ILE A 43 16.46 31.59 40.50
CA ILE A 43 17.00 31.49 39.13
C ILE A 43 17.52 30.08 38.85
N GLN A 44 18.26 29.47 39.78
CA GLN A 44 18.76 28.10 39.65
C GLN A 44 17.63 27.09 39.48
N THR A 45 16.55 27.22 40.26
CA THR A 45 15.38 26.35 40.13
C THR A 45 14.74 26.48 38.75
N HIS A 46 14.56 27.71 38.27
CA HIS A 46 13.99 27.97 36.94
C HIS A 46 14.88 27.46 35.81
N LEU A 47 16.20 27.63 35.93
CA LEU A 47 17.17 27.14 34.95
C LEU A 47 17.12 25.61 34.86
N ASN A 48 17.07 24.92 35.99
CA ASN A 48 16.97 23.46 36.01
C ASN A 48 15.67 22.97 35.37
N GLN A 49 14.53 23.60 35.67
CA GLN A 49 13.25 23.26 35.04
C GLN A 49 13.29 23.46 33.52
N ASN A 50 13.85 24.57 33.05
CA ASN A 50 14.01 24.82 31.62
C ASN A 50 14.96 23.81 30.97
N SER A 51 16.05 23.43 31.63
CA SER A 51 16.96 22.39 31.14
C SER A 51 16.26 21.04 30.98
N ASP A 52 15.40 20.66 31.93
CA ASP A 52 14.61 19.43 31.85
C ASP A 52 13.56 19.47 30.73
N LEU A 53 12.91 20.63 30.56
CA LEU A 53 11.97 20.86 29.45
C LEU A 53 12.66 20.71 28.10
N VAL A 54 13.81 21.37 27.90
CA VAL A 54 14.58 21.28 26.66
C VAL A 54 15.03 19.85 26.40
N THR A 55 15.48 19.12 27.43
CA THR A 55 15.83 17.70 27.29
C THR A 55 14.65 16.86 26.81
N ARG A 56 13.45 17.10 27.37
CA ARG A 56 12.23 16.38 27.00
C ARG A 56 11.78 16.73 25.58
N GLU A 57 11.81 18.00 25.21
CA GLU A 57 11.46 18.44 23.85
C GLU A 57 12.39 17.82 22.81
N ASN A 58 13.70 17.77 23.08
CA ASN A 58 14.66 17.08 22.21
C ASN A 58 14.35 15.58 22.06
N GLN A 59 13.86 14.92 23.11
CA GLN A 59 13.45 13.52 23.04
C GLN A 59 12.23 13.36 22.12
N VAL A 60 11.20 14.18 22.30
CA VAL A 60 9.99 14.14 21.46
C VAL A 60 10.31 14.48 20.01
N LEU A 61 11.19 15.45 19.76
CA LEU A 61 11.67 15.76 18.41
C LEU A 61 12.34 14.55 17.76
N ARG A 62 13.21 13.81 18.48
CA ARG A 62 13.81 12.58 17.95
C ARG A 62 12.76 11.54 17.57
N GLU A 63 11.71 11.40 18.38
CA GLU A 63 10.61 10.48 18.10
C GLU A 63 9.84 10.88 16.83
N PHE A 64 9.59 12.17 16.61
CA PHE A 64 8.96 12.64 15.37
C PHE A 64 9.84 12.44 14.12
N HIS A 65 11.15 12.65 14.22
CA HIS A 65 12.06 12.38 13.10
C HIS A 65 12.05 10.88 12.76
N LYS A 66 12.10 10.01 13.77
CA LYS A 66 12.01 8.57 13.57
C LYS A 66 10.69 8.17 12.91
N GLU A 67 9.57 8.73 13.34
CA GLU A 67 8.26 8.48 12.72
C GLU A 67 8.24 8.92 11.26
N LEU A 68 8.80 10.10 10.96
CA LEU A 68 8.91 10.60 9.59
C LEU A 68 9.73 9.65 8.70
N ASP A 69 10.85 9.13 9.21
CA ASP A 69 11.69 8.18 8.47
C ASP A 69 10.94 6.86 8.19
N MET A 70 10.19 6.34 9.17
CA MET A 70 9.34 5.15 8.99
C MET A 70 8.26 5.39 7.93
N LEU A 71 7.59 6.54 7.95
CA LEU A 71 6.58 6.90 6.94
C LEU A 71 7.18 7.04 5.53
N ILE A 72 8.39 7.60 5.42
CA ILE A 72 9.10 7.68 4.15
C ILE A 72 9.45 6.27 3.65
N GLN A 73 9.90 5.38 4.53
CA GLN A 73 10.20 3.99 4.19
C GLN A 73 8.94 3.25 3.72
N GLU A 74 7.81 3.38 4.42
CA GLU A 74 6.52 2.81 4.01
C GLU A 74 6.09 3.32 2.63
N ARG A 75 6.22 4.63 2.39
CA ARG A 75 5.94 5.23 1.07
C ARG A 75 6.80 4.58 -0.03
N MET A 76 8.09 4.37 0.22
CA MET A 76 8.97 3.71 -0.77
C MET A 76 8.58 2.25 -0.99
N SER A 77 8.14 1.54 0.06
CA SER A 77 7.61 0.17 -0.07
C SER A 77 6.39 0.14 -0.98
N HIS A 78 5.41 1.04 -0.78
CA HIS A 78 4.23 1.12 -1.64
C HIS A 78 4.57 1.45 -3.10
N ILE A 79 5.59 2.28 -3.34
CA ILE A 79 6.04 2.59 -4.71
C ILE A 79 6.55 1.33 -5.41
N GLU A 80 7.30 0.47 -4.70
CA GLU A 80 7.79 -0.79 -5.27
C GLU A 80 6.66 -1.79 -5.51
N GLU A 81 5.69 -1.89 -4.59
CA GLU A 81 4.48 -2.70 -4.81
C GLU A 81 3.72 -2.26 -6.07
N LEU A 82 3.55 -0.94 -6.26
CA LEU A 82 2.96 -0.41 -7.48
C LEU A 82 3.78 -0.76 -8.72
N ARG A 83 5.12 -0.73 -8.64
CA ARG A 83 5.99 -1.11 -9.75
C ARG A 83 5.82 -2.58 -10.13
N LEU A 84 5.70 -3.46 -9.15
CA LEU A 84 5.45 -4.89 -9.35
C LEU A 84 4.07 -5.13 -9.98
N ILE A 85 3.02 -4.45 -9.50
CA ILE A 85 1.68 -4.54 -10.10
C ILE A 85 1.70 -4.14 -11.57
N HIS A 86 2.40 -3.05 -11.93
CA HIS A 86 2.53 -2.65 -13.34
C HIS A 86 3.26 -3.71 -14.17
N ALA A 87 4.29 -4.35 -13.62
CA ALA A 87 5.00 -5.44 -14.30
C ALA A 87 4.08 -6.65 -14.52
N ASP A 88 3.31 -7.04 -13.51
CA ASP A 88 2.36 -8.16 -13.59
C ASP A 88 1.23 -7.87 -14.59
N ILE A 89 0.70 -6.64 -14.62
CA ILE A 89 -0.28 -6.21 -15.62
C ILE A 89 0.29 -6.40 -17.03
N ASN A 90 1.51 -5.93 -17.27
CA ASN A 90 2.15 -6.06 -18.59
C ASN A 90 2.39 -7.54 -18.99
N ILE A 91 2.79 -8.38 -18.03
CA ILE A 91 2.92 -9.84 -18.26
C ILE A 91 1.55 -10.45 -18.62
N MET A 92 0.49 -10.06 -17.93
CA MET A 92 -0.85 -10.54 -18.21
C MET A 92 -1.38 -10.06 -19.57
N GLU A 93 -1.16 -8.80 -19.92
CA GLU A 93 -1.54 -8.23 -21.23
C GLU A 93 -0.83 -8.96 -22.39
N THR A 94 0.47 -9.18 -22.25
CA THR A 94 1.25 -9.93 -23.25
C THR A 94 0.81 -11.39 -23.35
N THR A 95 0.50 -12.04 -22.22
CA THR A 95 -0.03 -13.42 -22.19
C THR A 95 -1.39 -13.52 -22.88
N ILE A 96 -2.30 -12.58 -22.61
CA ILE A 96 -3.62 -12.53 -23.25
C ILE A 96 -3.45 -12.35 -24.76
N LYS A 97 -2.63 -11.39 -25.19
CA LYS A 97 -2.37 -11.13 -26.60
C LYS A 97 -1.81 -12.37 -27.31
N GLN A 98 -0.85 -13.06 -26.70
CA GLN A 98 -0.30 -14.29 -27.26
C GLN A 98 -1.37 -15.38 -27.39
N ALA A 99 -2.21 -15.57 -26.37
CA ALA A 99 -3.29 -16.56 -26.41
C ALA A 99 -4.33 -16.24 -27.50
N GLU A 100 -4.65 -14.97 -27.73
CA GLU A 100 -5.55 -14.52 -28.80
C GLU A 100 -4.95 -14.77 -30.19
N GLU A 101 -3.66 -14.50 -30.36
CA GLU A 101 -2.93 -14.80 -31.60
C GLU A 101 -2.89 -16.31 -31.89
N GLU A 102 -2.58 -17.14 -30.89
CA GLU A 102 -2.57 -18.60 -31.00
C GLU A 102 -3.95 -19.15 -31.35
N ARG A 103 -4.99 -18.66 -30.68
CA ARG A 103 -6.38 -19.00 -30.99
C ARG A 103 -6.75 -18.63 -32.42
N THR A 104 -6.36 -17.45 -32.88
CA THR A 104 -6.62 -17.00 -34.26
C THR A 104 -5.94 -17.92 -35.27
N LYS A 105 -4.68 -18.30 -35.02
CA LYS A 105 -3.94 -19.27 -35.84
C LYS A 105 -4.63 -20.63 -35.88
N ALA A 106 -5.09 -21.14 -34.74
CA ALA A 106 -5.80 -22.42 -34.67
C ALA A 106 -7.12 -22.41 -35.48
N ILE A 107 -7.88 -21.32 -35.41
CA ILE A 107 -9.11 -21.16 -36.21
C ILE A 107 -8.78 -21.12 -37.71
N GLN A 108 -7.74 -20.39 -38.11
CA GLN A 108 -7.31 -20.32 -39.51
C GLN A 108 -6.87 -21.69 -40.04
N GLU A 109 -6.12 -22.44 -39.25
CA GLU A 109 -5.68 -23.79 -39.63
C GLU A 109 -6.87 -24.75 -39.75
N SER A 110 -7.82 -24.71 -38.80
CA SER A 110 -9.03 -25.52 -38.89
C SER A 110 -9.86 -25.21 -40.15
N LYS A 111 -9.97 -23.94 -40.53
CA LYS A 111 -10.62 -23.52 -41.79
C LYS A 111 -9.93 -24.08 -43.03
N ARG A 112 -8.59 -24.05 -43.04
CA ARG A 112 -7.80 -24.62 -44.14
C ARG A 112 -8.01 -26.12 -44.25
N LEU A 113 -7.91 -26.85 -43.14
CA LEU A 113 -8.12 -28.30 -43.11
C LEU A 113 -9.52 -28.68 -43.56
N PHE A 114 -10.55 -27.94 -43.15
CA PHE A 114 -11.93 -28.19 -43.60
C PHE A 114 -12.09 -27.98 -45.11
N LYS A 115 -11.46 -26.93 -45.66
CA LYS A 115 -11.44 -26.67 -47.11
C LYS A 115 -10.78 -27.81 -47.89
N ASP A 116 -9.74 -28.43 -47.34
CA ASP A 116 -9.04 -29.57 -47.95
C ASP A 116 -9.79 -30.90 -47.76
N TYR A 117 -10.48 -31.07 -46.62
CA TYR A 117 -11.30 -32.25 -46.30
C TYR A 117 -12.49 -32.41 -47.25
N GLN A 118 -13.22 -31.33 -47.54
CA GLN A 118 -14.43 -31.35 -48.38
C GLN A 118 -14.23 -32.04 -49.75
N PRO A 119 -13.27 -31.63 -50.61
CA PRO A 119 -13.06 -32.28 -51.90
C PRO A 119 -12.58 -33.72 -51.76
N MET A 120 -11.82 -34.04 -50.70
CA MET A 120 -11.34 -35.40 -50.45
C MET A 120 -12.50 -36.32 -50.06
N LYS A 121 -13.42 -35.86 -49.20
CA LYS A 121 -14.65 -36.58 -48.85
C LYS A 121 -15.48 -36.85 -50.11
N GLU A 122 -15.64 -35.86 -50.97
CA GLU A 122 -16.41 -36.00 -52.21
C GLU A 122 -15.78 -37.03 -53.16
N GLN A 123 -14.46 -37.03 -53.31
CA GLN A 123 -13.73 -38.04 -54.09
C GLN A 123 -13.92 -39.46 -53.53
N ILE A 124 -13.84 -39.62 -52.21
CA ILE A 124 -14.08 -40.92 -51.57
C ILE A 124 -15.53 -41.38 -51.81
N ASN A 125 -16.50 -40.48 -51.69
CA ASN A 125 -17.91 -40.80 -51.96
C ASN A 125 -18.13 -41.21 -53.44
N LYS A 126 -17.49 -40.54 -54.40
CA LYS A 126 -17.52 -40.95 -55.82
C LYS A 126 -16.97 -42.36 -56.02
N LEU A 127 -15.87 -42.71 -55.35
CA LEU A 127 -15.28 -44.06 -55.42
C LEU A 127 -16.18 -45.12 -54.76
N ARG A 128 -16.81 -44.80 -53.63
CA ARG A 128 -17.78 -45.68 -52.95
C ARG A 128 -19.00 -45.97 -53.83
N ASP A 129 -19.53 -44.93 -54.49
CA ASP A 129 -20.66 -45.04 -55.41
C ASP A 129 -20.36 -46.02 -56.56
N LEU A 130 -19.16 -45.93 -57.15
CA LEU A 130 -18.71 -46.86 -58.21
C LEU A 130 -18.63 -48.33 -57.76
N LEU A 131 -18.45 -48.55 -56.46
CA LEU A 131 -18.41 -49.89 -55.85
C LEU A 131 -19.77 -50.33 -55.28
N ASN A 132 -20.84 -49.55 -55.49
CA ASN A 132 -22.16 -49.74 -54.87
C ASN A 132 -22.11 -49.80 -53.33
N LEU A 133 -21.17 -49.07 -52.72
CA LEU A 133 -21.08 -48.92 -51.27
C LEU A 133 -21.85 -47.68 -50.83
N GLU A 134 -22.38 -47.71 -49.61
CA GLU A 134 -23.05 -46.56 -49.00
C GLU A 134 -22.07 -45.40 -48.79
N LYS A 135 -22.56 -44.17 -49.03
CA LYS A 135 -21.81 -42.93 -48.86
C LYS A 135 -21.40 -42.73 -47.40
N LEU A 136 -20.30 -42.01 -47.20
CA LEU A 136 -19.93 -41.55 -45.87
C LEU A 136 -21.00 -40.60 -45.34
N GLN A 137 -21.36 -40.79 -44.06
CA GLN A 137 -22.34 -39.97 -43.36
C GLN A 137 -21.93 -38.48 -43.38
N ASP A 138 -22.91 -37.60 -43.55
CA ASP A 138 -22.73 -36.17 -43.34
C ASP A 138 -22.78 -35.90 -41.83
N ASN A 139 -21.61 -35.62 -41.26
CA ASN A 139 -21.52 -35.07 -39.93
C ASN A 139 -21.92 -33.59 -40.03
N GLU A 140 -23.20 -33.27 -39.87
CA GLU A 140 -23.69 -31.88 -39.78
C GLU A 140 -22.97 -31.10 -38.67
N ASP A 141 -22.43 -31.83 -37.69
CA ASP A 141 -21.59 -31.32 -36.61
C ASP A 141 -20.27 -30.67 -37.08
N ASP A 142 -19.69 -31.09 -38.22
CA ASP A 142 -18.38 -30.60 -38.68
C ASP A 142 -18.48 -29.17 -39.25
N GLU A 143 -19.59 -28.85 -39.93
CA GLU A 143 -19.87 -27.51 -40.46
C GLU A 143 -20.38 -26.56 -39.36
N ALA A 144 -21.21 -27.08 -38.45
CA ALA A 144 -21.67 -26.36 -37.26
C ALA A 144 -20.50 -26.02 -36.31
N ALA A 145 -19.51 -26.91 -36.17
CA ALA A 145 -18.31 -26.67 -35.37
C ALA A 145 -17.46 -25.52 -35.95
N LEU A 146 -17.31 -25.44 -37.27
CA LEU A 146 -16.61 -24.33 -37.92
C LEU A 146 -17.35 -22.99 -37.73
N MET A 147 -18.68 -23.00 -37.92
CA MET A 147 -19.52 -21.82 -37.72
C MET A 147 -19.46 -21.33 -36.27
N THR A 148 -19.48 -22.26 -35.31
CA THR A 148 -19.33 -21.98 -33.88
C THR A 148 -17.96 -21.39 -33.56
N MET A 149 -16.86 -21.95 -34.10
CA MET A 149 -15.52 -21.37 -33.94
C MET A 149 -15.41 -19.94 -34.49
N GLN A 150 -16.14 -19.63 -35.58
CA GLN A 150 -16.18 -18.30 -36.16
C GLN A 150 -17.01 -17.29 -35.35
N LEU A 151 -18.10 -17.73 -34.72
CA LEU A 151 -18.91 -16.90 -33.81
C LEU A 151 -18.14 -16.57 -32.54
N ILE A 152 -17.41 -17.53 -31.96
CA ILE A 152 -16.59 -17.30 -30.77
C ILE A 152 -15.53 -16.24 -31.09
N SER A 153 -14.93 -16.24 -32.29
CA SER A 153 -13.93 -15.23 -32.69
C SER A 153 -14.48 -13.80 -32.73
N GLN A 154 -15.76 -13.62 -33.03
CA GLN A 154 -16.40 -12.30 -33.13
C GLN A 154 -16.82 -11.74 -31.77
N GLN A 155 -17.20 -12.60 -30.82
CA GLN A 155 -17.67 -12.19 -29.49
C GLN A 155 -16.55 -11.65 -28.58
N SER A 156 -15.29 -12.00 -28.84
CA SER A 156 -14.14 -11.55 -28.05
C SER A 156 -13.78 -10.06 -28.23
N ASN A 157 -14.25 -9.40 -29.30
CA ASN A 157 -13.93 -7.99 -29.57
C ASN A 157 -14.76 -7.00 -28.72
N ASP A 158 -15.85 -7.44 -28.09
CA ASP A 158 -16.77 -6.55 -27.36
C ASP A 158 -16.39 -6.33 -25.88
N HIS A 159 -15.43 -7.07 -25.33
CA HIS A 159 -15.01 -6.89 -23.94
C HIS A 159 -13.97 -5.78 -23.71
N ASP A 160 -13.47 -5.16 -24.79
CA ASP A 160 -12.29 -4.29 -24.75
C ASP A 160 -12.59 -2.80 -24.44
N ILE A 161 -13.86 -2.37 -24.39
CA ILE A 161 -14.20 -0.93 -24.22
C ILE A 161 -14.36 -0.51 -22.75
N THR A 162 -14.48 -1.43 -21.79
CA THR A 162 -14.79 -1.04 -20.39
C THR A 162 -13.57 -0.93 -19.47
N ALA A 163 -12.41 -1.48 -19.86
CA ALA A 163 -11.20 -1.46 -19.02
C ALA A 163 -10.26 -0.28 -19.34
N SER A 164 -10.14 0.11 -20.60
CA SER A 164 -9.20 1.13 -21.07
C SER A 164 -9.58 2.59 -20.74
N ASN A 165 -10.79 2.83 -20.22
CA ASN A 165 -11.32 4.19 -19.97
C ASN A 165 -11.42 4.61 -18.50
N ARG A 166 -10.82 3.86 -17.55
CA ARG A 166 -10.80 4.26 -16.12
C ARG A 166 -9.55 4.98 -15.66
N SER A 167 -8.51 5.12 -16.50
CA SER A 167 -7.24 5.75 -16.11
C SER A 167 -7.04 7.20 -16.53
N SER A 168 -8.06 7.92 -17.00
CA SER A 168 -7.88 9.28 -17.55
C SER A 168 -8.79 10.38 -16.97
N HIS A 169 -9.50 10.15 -15.85
CA HIS A 169 -10.32 11.19 -15.24
C HIS A 169 -10.25 11.23 -13.70
N LEU A 170 -9.09 11.63 -13.17
CA LEU A 170 -9.05 12.25 -11.84
C LEU A 170 -8.08 13.44 -11.83
N SER A 171 -8.42 14.44 -12.64
CA SER A 171 -7.88 15.79 -12.53
C SER A 171 -9.04 16.77 -12.37
N SER A 172 -8.94 17.59 -11.32
CA SER A 172 -9.69 18.84 -11.07
C SER A 172 -10.96 18.72 -10.20
N THR A 173 -10.87 19.18 -8.94
CA THR A 173 -11.38 20.50 -8.50
C THR A 173 -11.63 20.50 -6.99
N THR A 174 -10.75 21.15 -6.22
CA THR A 174 -11.16 22.10 -5.18
C THR A 174 -10.02 23.10 -4.99
N SER A 175 -10.30 24.31 -5.43
CA SER A 175 -9.66 25.55 -5.04
C SER A 175 -9.51 25.68 -3.52
N ASP A 176 -8.32 26.03 -3.05
CA ASP A 176 -8.18 27.18 -2.16
C ASP A 176 -6.76 27.74 -2.22
N SER A 177 -6.71 29.06 -2.39
CA SER A 177 -5.53 29.89 -2.55
C SER A 177 -4.74 30.00 -1.26
N ILE A 178 -3.45 29.65 -1.29
CA ILE A 178 -2.42 30.40 -0.54
C ILE A 178 -1.20 30.59 -1.45
N HIS A 179 -0.82 31.86 -1.53
CA HIS A 179 0.30 32.45 -2.23
C HIS A 179 1.59 32.17 -1.44
N GLU A 180 2.60 31.49 -2.01
CA GLU A 180 4.00 31.78 -1.65
C GLU A 180 5.01 31.35 -2.73
N GLN A 181 6.09 32.13 -2.75
CA GLN A 181 7.07 32.31 -3.81
C GLN A 181 7.94 31.09 -4.15
N GLN A 182 8.21 31.04 -5.45
CA GLN A 182 9.34 30.42 -6.13
C GLN A 182 10.68 30.63 -5.42
N GLN A 183 11.33 29.53 -5.00
CA GLN A 183 12.78 29.47 -4.87
C GLN A 183 13.29 28.09 -5.31
N GLN A 184 14.12 28.12 -6.34
CA GLN A 184 14.81 26.98 -6.92
C GLN A 184 15.94 26.54 -5.98
N HIS A 185 15.93 25.29 -5.53
CA HIS A 185 17.11 24.65 -4.97
C HIS A 185 17.34 23.28 -5.64
N HIS A 186 18.46 23.20 -6.33
CA HIS A 186 19.06 21.99 -6.88
C HIS A 186 19.40 20.97 -5.78
N PRO A 187 19.29 19.65 -6.01
CA PRO A 187 20.00 18.67 -5.22
C PRO A 187 21.44 18.51 -5.76
N LEU A 188 22.42 18.74 -4.88
CA LEU A 188 23.83 18.38 -5.08
C LEU A 188 23.96 16.85 -5.07
N VAL A 189 24.27 16.29 -6.24
CA VAL A 189 24.80 14.93 -6.39
C VAL A 189 26.33 15.00 -6.24
N ILE A 190 26.89 14.21 -5.34
CA ILE A 190 28.34 14.00 -5.19
C ILE A 190 28.79 13.05 -6.32
N PRO A 191 29.85 13.36 -7.10
CA PRO A 191 30.32 12.47 -8.16
C PRO A 191 31.34 11.47 -7.60
N PHE A 192 31.11 10.18 -7.86
CA PHE A 192 32.16 9.17 -7.78
C PHE A 192 32.82 9.01 -9.16
N ILE A 193 34.15 9.04 -9.15
CA ILE A 193 35.04 9.18 -10.30
C ILE A 193 34.99 7.92 -11.20
N HIS A 194 34.80 8.15 -12.50
CA HIS A 194 34.99 7.17 -13.56
C HIS A 194 36.40 7.34 -14.14
N GLN A 195 37.23 6.29 -14.09
CA GLN A 195 38.47 6.22 -14.85
C GLN A 195 38.24 5.32 -16.06
N SER A 196 38.25 5.96 -17.23
CA SER A 196 38.21 5.32 -18.55
C SER A 196 39.59 4.80 -18.97
N GLN A 197 39.63 3.63 -19.60
CA GLN A 197 40.57 3.38 -20.70
C GLN A 197 39.91 2.46 -21.74
N GLN A 198 39.95 2.95 -22.99
CA GLN A 198 39.43 2.36 -24.21
C GLN A 198 40.31 1.19 -24.67
N MET A 199 39.77 0.27 -25.48
CA MET A 199 40.35 -0.12 -26.77
C MET A 199 39.35 -0.97 -27.58
N ASN A 200 39.58 -0.94 -28.88
CA ASN A 200 38.67 -1.15 -30.00
C ASN A 200 38.86 -2.53 -30.67
N THR A 201 37.99 -2.82 -31.66
CA THR A 201 38.13 -3.73 -32.82
C THR A 201 37.81 -5.24 -32.69
N GLY A 202 36.80 -5.65 -33.48
CA GLY A 202 37.00 -6.63 -34.57
C GLY A 202 36.66 -8.11 -34.32
N PRO A 203 35.99 -8.82 -35.27
CA PRO A 203 35.44 -10.16 -35.07
C PRO A 203 36.37 -11.28 -35.58
N ILE A 204 36.28 -12.48 -34.98
CA ILE A 204 36.87 -13.72 -35.53
C ILE A 204 35.88 -14.89 -35.38
N SER A 205 35.68 -15.53 -36.53
CA SER A 205 34.95 -16.76 -36.83
C SER A 205 35.78 -18.03 -36.61
N THR A 206 35.19 -19.09 -36.05
CA THR A 206 35.47 -20.54 -36.29
C THR A 206 34.47 -21.31 -35.40
N GLY A 207 33.66 -22.29 -35.82
CA GLY A 207 33.77 -23.28 -36.87
C GLY A 207 34.19 -24.62 -36.28
N THR A 208 33.24 -25.53 -35.96
CA THR A 208 33.23 -26.98 -36.29
C THR A 208 32.20 -27.81 -35.49
N SER A 209 31.19 -28.27 -36.24
CA SER A 209 30.51 -29.58 -36.26
C SER A 209 30.80 -30.68 -35.21
N SER A 210 29.71 -31.29 -34.71
CA SER A 210 29.57 -32.75 -34.55
C SER A 210 28.09 -33.16 -34.60
N SER A 211 27.72 -33.89 -35.65
CA SER A 211 26.44 -34.57 -35.83
C SER A 211 26.34 -35.83 -34.97
N SER A 212 25.11 -36.23 -34.56
CA SER A 212 24.56 -37.59 -34.76
C SER A 212 23.17 -37.79 -34.12
N ASN A 213 22.18 -38.01 -34.99
CA ASN A 213 21.20 -39.10 -34.99
C ASN A 213 20.22 -39.38 -33.83
N ASN A 214 18.94 -39.23 -34.22
CA ASN A 214 17.87 -40.24 -34.30
C ASN A 214 16.84 -40.46 -33.16
N GLN A 215 15.62 -40.66 -33.68
CA GLN A 215 14.46 -41.42 -33.18
C GLN A 215 13.46 -40.76 -32.24
N SER A 216 12.39 -40.28 -32.87
CA SER A 216 11.05 -40.87 -32.83
C SER A 216 10.75 -41.82 -31.66
N GLN A 217 9.84 -41.42 -30.77
CA GLN A 217 8.85 -42.34 -30.21
C GLN A 217 7.58 -41.60 -29.81
N SER A 218 6.50 -42.01 -30.46
CA SER A 218 5.12 -41.71 -30.17
C SER A 218 4.68 -42.42 -28.90
N SER A 219 3.90 -41.74 -28.06
CA SER A 219 3.08 -42.38 -27.04
C SER A 219 1.71 -41.72 -27.08
N GLY A 220 0.77 -42.42 -27.71
CA GLY A 220 -0.62 -42.01 -27.80
C GLY A 220 -1.31 -42.17 -26.46
N ILE A 221 -2.01 -41.13 -26.04
CA ILE A 221 -3.05 -41.21 -25.02
C ILE A 221 -4.36 -40.98 -25.76
N ASN A 222 -5.18 -42.04 -25.80
CA ASN A 222 -6.53 -42.04 -26.35
C ASN A 222 -7.42 -41.08 -25.55
N VAL A 223 -7.89 -40.00 -26.17
CA VAL A 223 -8.89 -39.08 -25.59
C VAL A 223 -10.18 -39.12 -26.40
N SER A 224 -10.65 -40.32 -26.71
CA SER A 224 -11.94 -40.53 -27.39
C SER A 224 -12.89 -41.32 -26.50
N LYS A 225 -13.21 -40.81 -25.30
CA LYS A 225 -14.37 -41.26 -24.51
C LYS A 225 -14.73 -40.43 -23.26
N VAL A 226 -14.70 -39.10 -23.32
CA VAL A 226 -15.39 -38.28 -22.28
C VAL A 226 -15.93 -36.97 -22.88
N LEU A 227 -16.77 -37.08 -23.93
CA LEU A 227 -17.48 -35.93 -24.50
C LEU A 227 -19.01 -36.15 -24.43
N GLY A 228 -19.48 -36.57 -23.26
CA GLY A 228 -20.89 -36.93 -23.05
C GLY A 228 -21.33 -36.75 -21.60
N ALA A 229 -21.20 -35.52 -21.07
CA ALA A 229 -21.97 -35.01 -19.93
C ALA A 229 -21.52 -33.58 -19.58
N MET A 230 -21.92 -32.58 -20.38
CA MET A 230 -21.89 -31.18 -19.91
C MET A 230 -23.06 -30.37 -20.46
N VAL A 231 -24.27 -30.73 -20.04
CA VAL A 231 -25.32 -29.72 -19.84
C VAL A 231 -25.90 -29.97 -18.45
N SER A 232 -25.18 -29.52 -17.45
CA SER A 232 -25.73 -29.27 -16.12
C SER A 232 -25.10 -27.97 -15.67
N THR A 233 -25.83 -26.89 -15.96
CA THR A 233 -25.85 -25.60 -15.26
C THR A 233 -24.94 -25.53 -14.04
N VAL A 234 -23.66 -25.21 -14.25
CA VAL A 234 -22.83 -24.65 -13.18
C VAL A 234 -23.13 -23.17 -13.15
N ASP A 235 -24.01 -22.83 -12.22
CA ASP A 235 -24.50 -21.50 -11.93
C ASP A 235 -23.32 -20.55 -11.63
N ARG A 236 -22.88 -19.81 -12.66
CA ARG A 236 -21.72 -18.87 -12.63
C ARG A 236 -22.07 -17.56 -11.91
N SER A 237 -22.90 -17.68 -10.89
CA SER A 237 -23.70 -16.64 -10.25
C SER A 237 -23.31 -16.46 -8.77
N ALA A 238 -22.65 -17.46 -8.17
CA ALA A 238 -22.35 -17.49 -6.74
C ALA A 238 -21.06 -16.78 -6.27
N PHE A 239 -20.23 -16.23 -7.18
CA PHE A 239 -18.94 -15.61 -6.81
C PHE A 239 -18.84 -14.11 -7.07
N ARG A 240 -19.95 -13.44 -7.41
CA ARG A 240 -20.00 -11.97 -7.31
C ARG A 240 -20.32 -11.63 -5.86
N GLN A 241 -19.28 -11.42 -5.05
CA GLN A 241 -19.44 -10.81 -3.73
C GLN A 241 -20.22 -9.51 -3.93
N GLN A 242 -21.50 -9.52 -3.56
CA GLN A 242 -22.30 -8.31 -3.60
C GLN A 242 -21.62 -7.29 -2.68
N PRO A 243 -21.42 -6.04 -3.13
CA PRO A 243 -20.81 -5.02 -2.31
C PRO A 243 -21.55 -4.96 -0.97
N PRO A 244 -20.83 -5.01 0.17
CA PRO A 244 -21.44 -5.06 1.48
C PRO A 244 -22.46 -3.92 1.65
N PRO A 245 -23.63 -4.18 2.26
CA PRO A 245 -24.65 -3.16 2.42
C PRO A 245 -24.05 -1.94 3.13
N MET A 246 -24.20 -0.76 2.53
CA MET A 246 -23.70 0.50 3.08
C MET A 246 -24.80 1.21 3.91
N LYS A 247 -24.39 2.07 4.83
CA LYS A 247 -25.27 3.00 5.56
C LYS A 247 -24.75 4.43 5.40
N THR A 248 -25.64 5.41 5.44
CA THR A 248 -25.27 6.83 5.40
C THR A 248 -24.89 7.33 6.80
N CYS A 249 -23.76 8.03 6.92
CA CYS A 249 -23.37 8.70 8.17
C CYS A 249 -24.37 9.81 8.50
N GLN A 250 -24.85 9.88 9.75
CA GLN A 250 -25.80 10.92 10.17
C GLN A 250 -25.19 12.32 10.29
N SER A 251 -23.85 12.44 10.36
CA SER A 251 -23.17 13.74 10.50
C SER A 251 -22.74 14.31 9.16
N CYS A 252 -22.04 13.54 8.33
CA CYS A 252 -21.52 14.02 7.04
C CYS A 252 -22.22 13.45 5.80
N GLN A 253 -23.24 12.61 5.99
CA GLN A 253 -24.04 12.02 4.90
C GLN A 253 -23.28 11.16 3.88
N GLN A 254 -22.04 10.78 4.19
CA GLN A 254 -21.25 9.87 3.34
C GLN A 254 -21.62 8.40 3.57
N GLN A 255 -21.48 7.58 2.53
CA GLN A 255 -21.70 6.14 2.64
C GLN A 255 -20.55 5.47 3.41
N ILE A 256 -20.89 4.73 4.46
CA ILE A 256 -19.96 3.99 5.32
C ILE A 256 -20.45 2.55 5.46
N HIS A 257 -19.56 1.61 5.79
CA HIS A 257 -19.95 0.21 6.01
C HIS A 257 -21.04 0.08 7.09
N ARG A 258 -22.07 -0.75 6.89
CA ARG A 258 -23.25 -0.83 7.78
C ARG A 258 -22.91 -1.14 9.25
N ASN A 259 -21.82 -1.86 9.49
CA ASN A 259 -21.35 -2.19 10.85
C ASN A 259 -20.24 -1.28 11.38
N ALA A 260 -19.83 -0.22 10.67
CA ALA A 260 -18.80 0.70 11.14
C ALA A 260 -19.27 1.44 12.42
N PRO A 261 -18.52 1.38 13.54
CA PRO A 261 -18.89 2.05 14.79
C PRO A 261 -18.67 3.58 14.74
N ILE A 262 -17.74 4.02 13.90
CA ILE A 262 -17.33 5.42 13.72
C ILE A 262 -17.20 5.70 12.22
N CYS A 263 -17.59 6.89 11.77
CA CYS A 263 -17.37 7.31 10.39
C CYS A 263 -15.86 7.51 10.13
N PRO A 264 -15.25 6.88 9.11
CA PRO A 264 -13.83 7.06 8.83
C PRO A 264 -13.49 8.50 8.41
N ILE A 265 -14.47 9.20 7.80
CA ILE A 265 -14.34 10.56 7.26
C ILE A 265 -14.43 11.60 8.38
N CYS A 266 -15.56 11.68 9.10
CA CYS A 266 -15.79 12.74 10.10
C CYS A 266 -15.60 12.32 11.56
N LYS A 267 -15.23 11.06 11.81
CA LYS A 267 -15.07 10.47 13.15
C LYS A 267 -16.29 10.53 14.07
N ALA A 268 -17.48 10.89 13.56
CA ALA A 268 -18.71 10.83 14.32
C ALA A 268 -19.12 9.37 14.62
N LYS A 269 -19.62 9.12 15.84
CA LYS A 269 -20.15 7.80 16.24
C LYS A 269 -21.40 7.47 15.43
N SER A 270 -21.41 6.30 14.79
CA SER A 270 -22.59 5.82 14.08
C SER A 270 -23.54 5.13 15.03
N ARG A 271 -24.75 5.67 15.20
CA ARG A 271 -25.82 5.02 15.97
C ARG A 271 -26.66 4.15 15.04
N SER A 272 -26.88 2.89 15.42
CA SER A 272 -27.83 2.00 14.73
C SER A 272 -29.25 2.54 14.88
N ARG A 273 -30.05 2.53 13.80
CA ARG A 273 -31.47 2.91 13.84
C ARG A 273 -32.34 1.91 14.60
N ASN A 274 -31.83 0.71 14.90
CA ASN A 274 -32.57 -0.33 15.62
C ASN A 274 -31.79 -0.79 16.86
N PRO A 275 -31.85 -0.03 17.98
CA PRO A 275 -31.20 -0.45 19.21
C PRO A 275 -31.86 -1.72 19.75
N LYS A 276 -31.08 -2.79 19.98
CA LYS A 276 -31.57 -4.00 20.65
C LYS A 276 -32.10 -3.59 22.02
N LYS A 277 -33.36 -3.91 22.31
CA LYS A 277 -34.01 -3.60 23.60
C LYS A 277 -33.16 -4.17 24.75
N PRO A 278 -32.88 -3.38 25.80
CA PRO A 278 -32.12 -3.88 26.95
C PRO A 278 -32.90 -5.02 27.61
N LYS A 279 -32.23 -6.15 27.83
CA LYS A 279 -32.78 -7.32 28.53
C LYS A 279 -32.97 -6.93 29.99
N ARG A 280 -34.23 -6.82 30.46
CA ARG A 280 -34.54 -6.53 31.87
C ARG A 280 -33.88 -7.59 32.75
N ARG A 281 -32.99 -7.18 33.67
CA ARG A 281 -32.46 -8.06 34.71
C ARG A 281 -33.56 -8.20 35.77
N HIS A 282 -33.98 -9.44 36.00
CA HIS A 282 -34.85 -9.82 37.11
C HIS A 282 -34.00 -9.71 38.38
N THR A 283 -34.27 -8.72 39.23
CA THR A 283 -33.76 -8.69 40.61
C THR A 283 -34.85 -9.25 41.49
N ASP A 284 -34.77 -10.55 41.78
CA ASP A 284 -35.60 -11.18 42.79
C ASP A 284 -35.22 -10.61 44.16
N ILE A 285 -36.20 -9.90 44.71
CA ILE A 285 -36.33 -9.62 46.14
C ILE A 285 -36.75 -10.95 46.76
N HIS A 286 -36.01 -11.43 47.76
CA HIS A 286 -36.61 -12.28 48.79
C HIS A 286 -36.10 -11.83 50.17
N PRO A 287 -36.96 -11.94 51.19
CA PRO A 287 -36.90 -11.22 52.47
C PRO A 287 -35.90 -11.78 53.47
#